data_AF-A0AAV3QFC9-F1
#
_entry.id   AF-A0AAV3QFC9-F1
#
_cell.length_a   1.000
_cell.length_b   1.000
_cell.length_c   1.000
_cell.angle_alpha   90.00
_cell.angle_beta   90.00
_cell.angle_gamma   90.00
#
_symmetry.space_group_name_H-M   'P 1'
#
loop_
_entity.id
_entity.type
_entity.pdbx_description
1 polymer ?
#
loop_
_entity_poly.entity_id
_entity_poly.type
_entity_poly.pdbx_seq_one_letter_code
_entity_poly.pdbx_strand_id
1 'polypeptide(L)'
;MIAYGASMLMYERLMLSSDPFKVQVCRKCGLLGYYSFKLKSGICSTCKSGANMTTMKLPYACKLLLQQKLKTEPTVAVPSYLNEPTLDGWLLYIQFCC
;
A
#
# COMPACT_ATOMS: atom_id res chain seq x y z
N MET A 1 12.65 -9.59 19.14
CA MET A 1 11.18 -9.49 19.08
C MET A 1 10.65 -9.64 17.64
N ILE A 2 11.31 -10.45 16.81
CA ILE A 2 10.96 -10.68 15.38
C ILE A 2 10.85 -12.20 15.12
N ALA A 3 10.95 -13.03 16.16
CA ALA A 3 10.74 -14.47 16.07
C ALA A 3 9.23 -14.75 16.06
N TYR A 4 8.61 -14.71 14.88
CA TYR A 4 7.31 -15.27 14.44
C TYR A 4 6.02 -15.05 15.26
N GLY A 5 6.04 -14.58 16.51
CA GLY A 5 4.86 -14.44 17.38
C GLY A 5 4.51 -13.01 17.79
N ALA A 6 5.43 -12.05 17.65
CA ALA A 6 5.18 -10.63 17.96
C ALA A 6 4.74 -9.80 16.73
N SER A 7 4.64 -10.43 15.56
CA SER A 7 4.26 -9.81 14.28
C SER A 7 2.88 -9.16 14.33
N MET A 8 1.90 -9.82 14.95
CA MET A 8 0.55 -9.30 15.14
C MET A 8 0.55 -8.04 16.03
N LEU A 9 1.32 -8.07 17.12
CA LEU A 9 1.49 -6.91 18.01
C LEU A 9 2.16 -5.73 17.31
N MET A 10 3.17 -5.98 16.48
CA MET A 10 3.83 -4.94 15.69
C MET A 10 2.87 -4.31 14.69
N TYR A 11 2.05 -5.11 14.01
CA TYR A 11 1.03 -4.59 13.10
C TYR A 11 0.00 -3.72 13.84
N GLU A 12 -0.48 -4.17 15.00
CA GLU A 12 -1.49 -3.41 15.74
C GLU A 12 -0.94 -2.03 16.16
N ARG A 13 0.32 -1.99 16.60
CA ARG A 13 0.98 -0.73 16.98
C ARG A 13 1.30 0.15 15.78
N LEU A 14 1.93 -0.39 14.73
CA LEU A 14 2.45 0.41 13.60
C LEU A 14 1.38 0.73 12.54
N MET A 15 0.44 -0.18 12.29
CA MET A 15 -0.57 0.02 11.26
C MET A 15 -1.93 0.42 11.82
N LEU A 16 -2.41 -0.20 12.90
CA LEU A 16 -3.75 0.06 13.42
C LEU A 16 -3.80 1.32 14.29
N SER A 17 -2.80 1.50 15.17
CA SER A 17 -2.77 2.62 16.12
C SER A 17 -1.98 3.84 15.66
N SER A 18 -0.95 3.67 14.83
CA SER A 18 -0.05 4.80 14.52
C SER A 18 -0.56 5.69 13.40
N ASP A 19 -0.90 5.15 12.22
CA ASP A 19 -1.40 5.97 11.11
C ASP A 19 -2.07 5.16 9.99
N PRO A 20 -3.30 4.62 10.17
CA PRO A 20 -3.97 3.86 9.13
C PRO A 20 -4.45 4.76 7.99
N PHE A 21 -3.80 4.71 6.82
CA PHE A 21 -4.18 5.48 5.64
C PHE A 21 -4.76 4.60 4.51
N LYS A 22 -5.84 5.06 3.86
CA LYS A 22 -6.45 4.37 2.71
C LYS A 22 -5.84 4.89 1.41
N VAL A 23 -5.14 4.03 0.67
CA VAL A 23 -4.54 4.33 -0.63
C VAL A 23 -5.30 3.65 -1.76
N GLN A 24 -5.33 4.27 -2.94
CA GLN A 24 -5.82 3.65 -4.17
C GLN A 24 -4.62 3.22 -5.00
N VAL A 25 -4.55 1.93 -5.34
CA VAL A 25 -3.46 1.34 -6.14
C VAL A 25 -4.03 0.82 -7.45
N CYS A 26 -3.32 1.04 -8.56
CA CYS A 26 -3.71 0.48 -9.85
C CYS A 26 -3.21 -0.96 -10.01
N ARG A 27 -4.09 -1.93 -10.31
CA ARG A 27 -3.72 -3.35 -10.50
C ARG A 27 -2.80 -3.59 -11.70
N LYS A 28 -2.89 -2.74 -12.74
CA LYS A 28 -2.10 -2.90 -13.97
C LYS A 28 -0.71 -2.27 -13.86
N CYS A 29 -0.63 -1.15 -13.15
CA CYS A 29 0.53 -0.25 -13.21
C CYS A 29 1.31 -0.26 -11.88
N GLY A 30 0.73 -0.79 -10.79
CA GLY A 30 1.36 -0.86 -9.47
C GLY A 30 1.56 0.50 -8.78
N LEU A 31 1.22 1.60 -9.46
CA LEU A 31 1.39 2.97 -8.98
C LEU A 31 0.22 3.42 -8.09
N LEU A 32 0.54 4.34 -7.18
CA LEU A 32 -0.43 5.06 -6.36
C LEU A 32 -1.26 6.00 -7.24
N GLY A 33 -2.58 5.88 -7.15
CA GLY A 33 -3.53 6.79 -7.79
C GLY A 33 -3.96 7.93 -6.87
N TYR A 34 -4.49 8.98 -7.48
CA TYR A 34 -5.18 10.04 -6.76
C TYR A 34 -6.68 9.78 -6.74
N TYR A 35 -7.33 10.18 -5.65
CA TYR A 35 -8.78 10.08 -5.54
C TYR A 35 -9.42 11.35 -6.11
N SER A 36 -10.22 11.20 -7.17
CA SER A 36 -10.96 12.32 -7.75
C SER A 36 -12.37 12.36 -7.17
N PHE A 37 -12.65 13.39 -6.36
CA PHE A 37 -13.99 13.58 -5.78
C PHE A 37 -15.08 13.81 -6.83
N LYS A 38 -14.73 14.35 -8.01
CA LYS A 38 -15.69 14.61 -9.10
C LYS A 38 -16.24 13.33 -9.72
N LEU A 39 -15.40 12.31 -9.87
CA LEU A 39 -15.77 11.03 -10.50
C LEU A 39 -16.03 9.92 -9.46
N LYS A 40 -15.88 10.22 -8.16
CA LYS A 40 -15.93 9.27 -7.03
C LYS A 40 -15.06 8.01 -7.25
N SER A 41 -14.00 8.14 -8.05
CA SER A 41 -13.15 7.05 -8.47
C SER A 41 -11.68 7.41 -8.30
N GLY A 42 -10.87 6.41 -7.93
CA GLY A 42 -9.41 6.53 -8.04
C GLY A 42 -9.01 6.62 -9.50
N ILE A 43 -8.07 7.50 -9.83
CA ILE A 43 -7.51 7.63 -11.18
C ILE A 43 -6.00 7.49 -11.08
N CYS A 44 -5.42 6.70 -11.98
CA CYS A 44 -3.97 6.54 -12.10
C CYS A 44 -3.41 7.60 -13.06
N SER A 45 -2.30 8.25 -12.69
CA SER A 45 -1.63 9.26 -13.51
C SER A 45 -1.12 8.72 -14.84
N THR A 46 -0.61 7.48 -14.85
CA THR A 46 -0.04 6.84 -16.05
C THR A 46 -1.13 6.24 -16.93
N CYS A 47 -2.07 5.52 -16.31
CA CYS A 47 -3.00 4.66 -17.03
C CYS A 47 -4.33 5.37 -17.35
N LYS A 48 -4.56 6.58 -16.79
CA LYS A 48 -5.73 7.46 -16.97
C LYS A 48 -7.12 6.80 -16.83
N SER A 49 -7.14 5.54 -16.41
CA SER A 49 -8.32 4.71 -16.28
C SER A 49 -8.58 4.45 -14.80
N GLY A 50 -9.84 4.62 -14.38
CA GLY A 50 -10.30 4.32 -13.02
C GLY A 50 -10.84 2.90 -12.82
N ALA A 51 -10.94 2.10 -13.88
CA ALA A 51 -11.63 0.81 -13.85
C ALA A 51 -10.88 -0.29 -13.07
N ASN A 52 -9.55 -0.18 -12.94
CA ASN A 52 -8.69 -1.22 -12.34
C ASN A 52 -8.03 -0.74 -11.05
N MET A 53 -8.71 0.09 -10.27
CA MET A 53 -8.22 0.60 -8.99
C MET A 53 -8.67 -0.29 -7.84
N THR A 54 -7.78 -0.53 -6.88
CA THR A 54 -8.06 -1.29 -5.66
C THR A 54 -7.68 -0.44 -4.46
N THR A 55 -8.56 -0.40 -3.46
CA THR A 55 -8.32 0.33 -2.22
C THR A 55 -7.60 -0.58 -1.24
N MET A 56 -6.45 -0.14 -0.71
CA MET A 56 -5.69 -0.85 0.31
C MET A 56 -5.45 0.07 1.52
N LYS A 57 -5.17 -0.51 2.68
CA LYS A 57 -4.76 0.23 3.88
C LYS A 57 -3.25 0.08 4.07
N LEU A 58 -2.56 1.18 4.29
CA LEU A 58 -1.10 1.27 4.47
C LEU A 58 -0.80 2.36 5.49
N PRO A 59 0.27 2.28 6.31
CA PRO A 59 0.68 3.40 7.13
C PRO A 59 1.17 4.55 6.25
N TYR A 60 0.86 5.77 6.64
CA TYR A 60 1.25 6.97 5.89
C TYR A 60 2.77 7.09 5.69
N ALA A 61 3.57 6.60 6.65
CA ALA A 61 5.03 6.51 6.50
C ALA A 61 5.44 5.72 5.25
N CYS A 62 4.83 4.55 5.01
CA CYS A 62 5.14 3.73 3.83
C CYS A 62 4.62 4.38 2.53
N LYS A 63 3.55 5.20 2.56
CA LYS A 63 3.15 6.02 1.40
C LYS A 63 4.23 7.06 1.02
N LEU A 64 4.80 7.76 1.99
CA LEU A 64 5.84 8.77 1.75
C LEU A 64 7.12 8.16 1.18
N LEU A 65 7.52 7.01 1.71
CA LEU A 65 8.68 6.27 1.20
C LEU A 65 8.49 5.86 -0.26
N LEU A 66 7.32 5.34 -0.61
CA LEU A 66 6.97 5.01 -2.01
C LEU A 66 7.05 6.26 -2.89
N GLN A 67 6.53 7.41 -2.42
CA GLN A 67 6.61 8.65 -3.17
C GLN A 67 8.05 9.14 -3.40
N GLN A 68 8.96 8.93 -2.43
CA GLN A 68 10.37 9.27 -2.60
C GLN A 68 11.08 8.30 -3.55
N LYS A 69 10.82 6.99 -3.42
CA LYS A 69 11.41 5.95 -4.27
C LYS A 69 10.95 6.06 -5.73
N LEU A 70 9.69 6.40 -5.96
CA LEU A 70 9.16 6.64 -7.31
C LEU A 70 9.86 7.81 -8.03
N LYS A 71 10.46 8.77 -7.30
CA LYS A 71 11.25 9.85 -7.92
C LYS A 71 12.60 9.37 -8.42
N THR A 72 13.21 8.40 -7.73
CA THR A 72 14.54 7.88 -8.08
C THR A 72 14.46 6.75 -9.10
N GLU A 73 13.40 5.93 -9.07
CA GLU A 73 13.18 4.85 -10.03
C GLU A 73 11.67 4.49 -10.17
N PRO A 74 11.10 4.47 -11.39
CA PRO A 74 9.66 4.31 -11.60
C PRO A 74 9.12 2.87 -11.54
N THR A 75 9.96 1.85 -11.28
CA THR A 75 9.57 0.42 -11.30
C THR A 75 9.12 -0.15 -9.97
N VAL A 76 9.05 0.65 -8.90
CA VAL A 76 8.53 0.19 -7.60
C VAL A 76 7.00 0.04 -7.69
N ALA A 77 6.56 -1.10 -8.21
CA ALA A 77 5.17 -1.50 -8.20
C ALA A 77 4.80 -1.95 -6.78
N VAL A 78 3.72 -1.40 -6.24
CA VAL A 78 3.14 -1.90 -4.99
C VAL A 78 2.67 -3.33 -5.26
N PRO A 79 3.15 -4.32 -4.50
CA PRO A 79 2.75 -5.70 -4.68
C PRO A 79 1.24 -5.85 -4.48
N SER A 80 0.54 -6.41 -5.48
CA SER A 80 -0.91 -6.61 -5.47
C SER A 80 -1.38 -7.65 -4.43
N TYR A 81 -0.47 -8.42 -3.85
CA TYR A 81 -0.71 -9.44 -2.82
C TYR A 81 -1.08 -8.86 -1.45
N LEU A 82 -0.97 -7.54 -1.25
CA LEU A 82 -1.43 -6.84 -0.04
C LEU A 82 -2.96 -6.78 0.12
N ASN A 83 -3.72 -7.27 -0.86
CA ASN A 83 -5.18 -7.27 -0.83
C ASN A 83 -5.81 -8.58 -0.34
N GLU A 84 -4.99 -9.59 0.00
CA GLU A 84 -5.45 -10.86 0.54
C GLU A 84 -5.08 -10.96 2.03
N PRO A 85 -6.04 -11.13 2.96
CA PRO A 85 -5.78 -11.26 4.39
C PRO A 85 -5.34 -12.70 4.71
N THR A 86 -4.27 -13.18 4.07
CA THR A 86 -3.63 -14.46 4.39
C THR A 86 -2.40 -14.22 5.27
N LEU A 87 -2.13 -15.12 6.22
CA LEU A 87 -0.99 -15.03 7.16
C LEU A 87 0.35 -14.76 6.45
N ASP A 88 0.50 -15.26 5.22
CA ASP A 88 1.69 -15.10 4.38
C ASP A 88 1.88 -13.66 3.85
N GLY A 89 0.78 -12.97 3.52
CA GLY A 89 0.82 -11.58 3.06
C GLY A 89 1.28 -10.61 4.16
N TRP A 90 0.96 -10.92 5.42
CA TRP A 90 1.32 -10.10 6.58
C TRP A 90 2.78 -10.26 6.99
N LEU A 91 3.32 -11.47 6.87
CA LEU A 91 4.75 -11.73 7.06
C LEU A 91 5.60 -10.97 6.05
N LEU A 92 5.21 -10.98 4.77
CA LEU A 92 5.89 -10.20 3.73
C LEU A 92 5.76 -8.69 3.96
N TYR A 93 4.61 -8.22 4.46
CA TYR A 93 4.39 -6.81 4.75
C TYR A 93 5.28 -6.28 5.87
N ILE A 94 5.42 -7.04 6.96
CA ILE A 94 6.32 -6.72 8.07
C ILE A 94 7.77 -6.75 7.58
N GLN A 95 8.14 -7.69 6.71
CA GLN A 95 9.51 -7.75 6.18
C GLN A 95 9.88 -6.59 5.24
N PHE A 96 8.90 -5.98 4.56
CA PHE A 96 9.15 -4.87 3.61
C PHE A 96 8.97 -3.47 4.23
N CYS A 97 8.23 -3.33 5.32
CA CYS A 97 7.91 -2.02 5.95
C CYS A 97 8.52 -1.90 7.38
N CYS A 98 9.12 -2.95 7.95
CA CYS A 98 9.96 -2.92 9.17
C CYS A 98 11.41 -3.27 8.86
#